data_AF-A0A843IW74-F1
#
_entry.id   AF-A0A843IW74-F1
#
_cell.length_a   1.000
_cell.length_b   1.000
_cell.length_c   1.000
_cell.angle_alpha   90.00
_cell.angle_beta   90.00
_cell.angle_gamma   90.00
#
_symmetry.space_group_name_H-M   'P 1'
#
loop_
_entity.id
_entity.type
_entity.pdbx_description
1 polymer ?
#
loop_
_entity_poly.entity_id
_entity_poly.type
_entity_poly.pdbx_seq_one_letter_code
_entity_poly.pdbx_strand_id
1 'polypeptide(L)'
;MSSFFDNTKVVGTAFVIVAIILIIDAIFTIVLGFVDVNEDIRGDIESDKWLAYCVIGGIGSLVCAVLYTMFATKVYKGQYSEKIVILEQYVRIVGITVVLGGIFNAFASVAGGEDIGVALVGAILGIVIGLLIIFIASKINDGKQTVGDKIIWIILLIAFILLLIISILQVFALVGIIDGIAHILIALFMIAFLFDSDVKSKMNM
;
A
#
# COMPACT_ATOMS: atom_id res chain seq x y z
N MET A 1 22.65 0.07 21.63
CA MET A 1 22.46 0.68 20.29
C MET A 1 21.06 1.26 20.28
N SER A 2 20.91 2.57 20.08
CA SER A 2 19.60 3.15 19.81
C SER A 2 19.10 2.61 18.47
N SER A 3 17.92 1.98 18.46
CA SER A 3 17.27 1.52 17.23
C SER A 3 16.90 2.74 16.38
N PHE A 4 17.00 2.60 15.05
CA PHE A 4 16.51 3.61 14.10
C PHE A 4 15.05 3.99 14.35
N PHE A 5 14.28 3.08 14.99
CA PHE A 5 12.86 3.25 15.33
C PHE A 5 12.60 3.84 16.72
N ASP A 6 13.63 4.17 17.49
CA ASP A 6 13.45 4.85 18.78
C ASP A 6 12.90 6.27 18.59
N ASN A 7 13.12 6.86 17.40
CA ASN A 7 12.43 8.05 16.96
C ASN A 7 11.27 7.68 16.03
N THR A 8 10.08 7.44 16.60
CA THR A 8 8.85 7.10 15.87
C THR A 8 8.48 8.12 14.78
N LYS A 9 8.96 9.36 14.88
CA LYS A 9 8.78 10.39 13.84
C LYS A 9 9.46 10.01 12.52
N VAL A 10 10.53 9.21 12.55
CA VAL A 10 11.19 8.70 11.34
C VAL A 10 10.25 7.79 10.55
N VAL A 11 9.43 7.01 11.25
CA VAL A 11 8.37 6.18 10.65
C VAL A 11 7.29 7.09 10.05
N GLY A 12 6.90 8.14 10.77
CA GLY A 12 6.06 9.24 10.25
C GLY A 12 6.56 9.79 8.91
N THR A 13 7.87 10.03 8.80
CA THR A 13 8.51 10.54 7.57
C THR A 13 8.41 9.56 6.42
N ALA A 14 8.55 8.25 6.67
CA ALA A 14 8.37 7.23 5.65
C ALA A 14 6.99 7.30 5.00
N PHE A 15 5.92 7.48 5.80
CA PHE A 15 4.56 7.65 5.26
C PHE A 15 4.37 8.89 4.45
N VAL A 16 4.97 10.00 4.87
CA VAL A 16 4.90 11.25 4.10
C VAL A 16 5.57 11.05 2.75
N ILE A 17 6.72 10.39 2.72
CA ILE A 17 7.41 10.08 1.46
C ILE A 17 6.52 9.20 0.57
N VAL A 18 5.95 8.13 1.10
CA VAL A 18 5.01 7.26 0.36
C VAL A 18 3.81 8.05 -0.15
N ALA A 19 3.20 8.89 0.69
CA ALA A 19 2.06 9.71 0.30
C ALA A 19 2.41 10.72 -0.80
N ILE A 20 3.59 11.35 -0.74
CA ILE A 20 4.08 12.24 -1.80
C ILE A 20 4.25 11.46 -3.10
N ILE A 21 4.83 10.26 -3.05
CA ILE A 21 5.00 9.41 -4.24
C ILE A 21 3.63 9.06 -4.84
N LEU A 22 2.64 8.72 -4.02
CA LEU A 22 1.27 8.43 -4.49
C LEU A 22 0.55 9.68 -5.04
N ILE A 23 0.81 10.87 -4.51
CA ILE A 23 0.31 12.12 -5.10
C ILE A 23 0.92 12.33 -6.49
N ILE A 24 2.24 12.10 -6.61
CA ILE A 24 2.94 12.19 -7.90
C ILE A 24 2.35 11.16 -8.87
N ASP A 25 2.21 9.91 -8.46
CA ASP A 25 1.58 8.84 -9.25
C ASP A 25 0.18 9.22 -9.74
N ALA A 26 -0.65 9.77 -8.85
CA ALA A 26 -1.99 10.23 -9.22
C ALA A 26 -1.97 11.35 -10.26
N ILE A 27 -1.09 12.34 -10.10
CA ILE A 27 -0.94 13.44 -11.05
C ILE A 27 -0.51 12.89 -12.42
N PHE A 28 0.51 12.02 -12.44
CA PHE A 28 0.97 11.39 -13.68
C PHE A 28 -0.15 10.57 -14.35
N THR A 29 -0.87 9.76 -13.59
CA THR A 29 -1.96 8.93 -14.10
C THR A 29 -3.08 9.78 -14.69
N ILE A 30 -3.48 10.87 -14.02
CA ILE A 30 -4.49 11.79 -14.53
C ILE A 30 -4.00 12.48 -15.81
N VAL A 31 -2.77 13.00 -15.81
CA VAL A 31 -2.19 13.68 -16.98
C VAL A 31 -2.11 12.74 -18.18
N LEU A 32 -1.76 11.47 -17.99
CA LEU A 32 -1.74 10.47 -19.05
C LEU A 32 -3.10 10.34 -19.74
N GLY A 33 -4.21 10.55 -19.03
CA GLY A 33 -5.55 10.54 -19.61
C GLY A 33 -5.82 11.69 -20.60
N PHE A 34 -5.04 12.77 -20.56
CA PHE A 34 -5.17 13.94 -21.42
C PHE A 34 -4.12 14.02 -22.52
N VAL A 35 -3.18 13.07 -22.57
CA VAL A 35 -2.10 13.03 -23.57
C VAL A 35 -2.40 11.93 -24.56
N ASP A 36 -2.21 12.21 -25.85
CA ASP A 36 -2.21 11.17 -26.88
C ASP A 36 -0.99 10.26 -26.67
N VAL A 37 -1.26 9.10 -26.09
CA VAL A 37 -0.27 8.04 -25.86
C VAL A 37 -0.45 6.93 -26.90
N ASN A 38 0.64 6.28 -27.28
CA ASN A 38 0.62 5.16 -28.21
C ASN A 38 -0.03 3.91 -27.59
N GLU A 39 -0.37 2.94 -28.44
CA GLU A 39 -0.97 1.65 -28.04
C GLU A 39 -0.13 0.88 -27.03
N ASP A 40 1.20 1.04 -27.04
CA ASP A 40 2.09 0.40 -26.08
C ASP A 40 1.83 0.86 -24.62
N ILE A 41 1.30 2.07 -24.42
CA ILE A 41 1.02 2.64 -23.10
C ILE A 41 -0.45 2.44 -22.71
N ARG A 42 -1.39 2.67 -23.64
CA ARG A 42 -2.83 2.50 -23.36
C ARG A 42 -3.30 1.05 -23.39
N GLY A 43 -2.53 0.16 -24.01
CA GLY A 43 -2.93 -1.22 -24.29
C GLY A 43 -4.16 -1.27 -25.20
N ASP A 44 -5.07 -2.19 -24.88
CA ASP A 44 -6.31 -2.43 -25.64
C ASP A 44 -7.45 -1.44 -25.29
N ILE A 45 -7.18 -0.41 -24.46
CA ILE A 45 -8.18 0.58 -24.06
C ILE A 45 -8.47 1.53 -25.23
N GLU A 46 -9.74 1.64 -25.60
CA GLU A 46 -10.19 2.56 -26.64
C GLU A 46 -9.87 4.02 -26.27
N SER A 47 -9.47 4.83 -27.26
CA SER A 47 -8.97 6.19 -27.03
C SER A 47 -9.98 7.11 -26.32
N ASP A 48 -11.27 6.90 -26.55
CA ASP A 48 -12.37 7.66 -25.93
C ASP A 48 -12.63 7.26 -24.47
N LYS A 49 -12.18 6.06 -24.07
CA LYS A 49 -12.32 5.50 -22.71
C LYS A 49 -11.07 5.69 -21.86
N TRP A 50 -9.92 5.89 -22.49
CA TRP A 50 -8.63 6.11 -21.83
C TRP A 50 -8.66 7.20 -20.77
N LEU A 51 -9.26 8.35 -21.09
CA LEU A 51 -9.40 9.47 -20.15
C LEU A 51 -10.11 9.04 -18.85
N ALA A 52 -11.21 8.29 -18.98
CA ALA A 52 -12.00 7.87 -17.83
C ALA A 52 -11.25 6.86 -16.95
N TYR A 53 -10.55 5.90 -17.58
CA TYR A 53 -9.66 4.96 -16.89
C TYR A 53 -8.61 5.70 -16.05
N CYS A 54 -7.86 6.60 -16.67
CA CYS A 54 -6.81 7.39 -16.04
C CYS A 54 -7.31 8.28 -14.89
N VAL A 55 -8.43 8.98 -15.09
CA VAL A 55 -8.97 9.88 -14.07
C VAL A 55 -9.43 9.10 -12.84
N ILE A 56 -10.15 7.99 -13.01
CA ILE A 56 -10.64 7.17 -11.90
C ILE A 56 -9.47 6.52 -11.16
N GLY A 57 -8.49 5.96 -11.89
CA GLY A 57 -7.29 5.37 -11.31
C GLY A 57 -6.50 6.38 -10.48
N GLY A 58 -6.25 7.58 -11.03
CA GLY A 58 -5.54 8.64 -10.32
C GLY A 58 -6.28 9.16 -9.09
N ILE A 59 -7.62 9.25 -9.12
CA ILE A 59 -8.41 9.55 -7.92
C ILE A 59 -8.19 8.47 -6.85
N GLY A 60 -8.13 7.20 -7.23
CA GLY A 60 -7.79 6.10 -6.33
C GLY A 60 -6.44 6.31 -5.65
N SER A 61 -5.39 6.62 -6.41
CA SER A 61 -4.05 6.93 -5.87
C SER A 61 -4.07 8.13 -4.92
N LEU A 62 -4.84 9.19 -5.22
CA LEU A 62 -5.01 10.33 -4.30
C LEU A 62 -5.66 9.93 -2.98
N VAL A 63 -6.72 9.12 -3.01
CA VAL A 63 -7.39 8.65 -1.80
C VAL A 63 -6.42 7.85 -0.93
N CYS A 64 -5.62 6.96 -1.53
CA CYS A 64 -4.57 6.22 -0.83
C CYS A 64 -3.52 7.17 -0.22
N ALA A 65 -3.07 8.18 -0.96
CA ALA A 65 -2.12 9.18 -0.46
C ALA A 65 -2.66 9.95 0.75
N VAL A 66 -3.95 10.32 0.73
CA VAL A 66 -4.61 10.98 1.86
C VAL A 66 -4.59 10.08 3.09
N LEU A 67 -4.88 8.79 2.96
CA LEU A 67 -4.84 7.84 4.08
C LEU A 67 -3.44 7.72 4.69
N TYR A 68 -2.41 7.59 3.87
CA TYR A 68 -1.03 7.56 4.35
C TYR A 68 -0.63 8.88 5.02
N THR A 69 -1.03 10.02 4.48
CA THR A 69 -0.78 11.35 5.08
C THR A 69 -1.47 11.51 6.43
N MET A 70 -2.74 11.07 6.52
CA MET A 70 -3.50 11.09 7.77
C MET A 70 -2.79 10.24 8.83
N PHE A 71 -2.31 9.05 8.45
CA PHE A 71 -1.56 8.19 9.37
C PHE A 71 -0.24 8.81 9.80
N ALA A 72 0.54 9.34 8.87
CA ALA A 72 1.79 10.05 9.14
C ALA A 72 1.58 11.17 10.17
N THR A 73 0.52 11.95 9.99
CA THR A 73 0.17 13.06 10.87
C THR A 73 -0.13 12.59 12.29
N LYS A 74 -0.81 11.45 12.45
CA LYS A 74 -1.08 10.87 13.78
C LYS A 74 0.20 10.40 14.47
N VAL A 75 1.14 9.81 13.73
CA VAL A 75 2.47 9.42 14.25
C VAL A 75 3.25 10.66 14.69
N TYR A 76 3.31 11.72 13.88
CA TYR A 76 4.03 12.96 14.24
C TYR A 76 3.44 13.69 15.44
N LYS A 77 2.11 13.66 15.58
CA LYS A 77 1.39 14.23 16.73
C LYS A 77 1.56 13.38 18.00
N GLY A 78 2.26 12.24 17.95
CA GLY A 78 2.47 11.35 19.09
C GLY A 78 1.22 10.58 19.51
N GLN A 79 0.17 10.53 18.67
CA GLN A 79 -1.02 9.72 18.94
C GLN A 79 -0.73 8.23 18.85
N TYR A 80 0.29 7.86 18.06
CA TYR A 80 0.88 6.53 18.01
C TYR A 80 2.35 6.63 18.40
N SER A 81 2.65 6.32 19.66
CA SER A 81 4.00 6.41 20.24
C SER A 81 4.67 5.05 20.43
N GLU A 82 3.89 3.98 20.54
CA GLU A 82 4.43 2.63 20.70
C GLU A 82 4.70 1.98 19.35
N LYS A 83 5.86 1.34 19.20
CA LYS A 83 6.26 0.67 17.96
C LYS A 83 5.20 -0.32 17.50
N ILE A 84 4.73 -1.22 18.36
CA ILE A 84 3.70 -2.21 18.00
C ILE A 84 2.39 -1.58 17.49
N VAL A 85 1.99 -0.44 18.04
CA VAL A 85 0.78 0.29 17.61
C VAL A 85 1.01 0.89 16.23
N ILE A 86 2.21 1.40 15.96
CA ILE A 86 2.58 1.89 14.63
C ILE A 86 2.54 0.74 13.61
N LEU A 87 3.07 -0.44 13.95
CA LEU A 87 3.00 -1.64 13.09
C LEU A 87 1.54 -2.05 12.82
N GLU A 88 0.71 -2.13 13.87
CA GLU A 88 -0.70 -2.47 13.77
C GLU A 88 -1.44 -1.53 12.81
N GLN A 89 -1.30 -0.23 13.02
CA GLN A 89 -1.97 0.78 12.21
C GLN A 89 -1.41 0.84 10.79
N TYR A 90 -0.13 0.52 10.60
CA TYR A 90 0.44 0.36 9.26
C TYR A 90 -0.26 -0.71 8.46
N VAL A 91 -0.26 -1.93 9.00
CA VAL A 91 -0.82 -3.10 8.33
C VAL A 91 -2.30 -2.84 8.06
N ARG A 92 -2.99 -2.18 8.99
CA ARG A 92 -4.37 -1.73 8.79
C ARG A 92 -4.51 -0.77 7.61
N ILE A 93 -3.67 0.25 7.51
CA ILE A 93 -3.72 1.22 6.40
C ILE A 93 -3.42 0.52 5.07
N VAL A 94 -2.41 -0.35 5.00
CA VAL A 94 -2.12 -1.16 3.79
C VAL A 94 -3.33 -2.00 3.40
N GLY A 95 -4.00 -2.64 4.36
CA GLY A 95 -5.22 -3.40 4.08
C GLY A 95 -6.35 -2.52 3.54
N ILE A 96 -6.55 -1.32 4.10
CA ILE A 96 -7.54 -0.35 3.61
C ILE A 96 -7.19 0.13 2.20
N THR A 97 -5.93 0.43 1.91
CA THR A 97 -5.51 0.88 0.57
C THR A 97 -5.63 -0.25 -0.46
N VAL A 98 -5.44 -1.51 -0.08
CA VAL A 98 -5.71 -2.66 -0.96
C VAL A 98 -7.20 -2.78 -1.28
N VAL A 99 -8.09 -2.60 -0.30
CA VAL A 99 -9.55 -2.57 -0.53
C VAL A 99 -9.91 -1.44 -1.49
N LEU A 100 -9.45 -0.22 -1.21
CA LEU A 100 -9.78 0.95 -2.01
C LEU A 100 -9.17 0.87 -3.41
N GLY A 101 -7.92 0.44 -3.52
CA GLY A 101 -7.25 0.19 -4.79
C GLY A 101 -8.01 -0.81 -5.65
N GLY A 102 -8.50 -1.92 -5.06
CA GLY A 102 -9.36 -2.88 -5.76
C GLY A 102 -10.67 -2.26 -6.28
N ILE A 103 -11.31 -1.41 -5.48
CA ILE A 103 -12.55 -0.71 -5.86
C ILE A 103 -12.30 0.30 -6.99
N PHE A 104 -11.30 1.17 -6.84
CA PHE A 104 -10.99 2.18 -7.85
C PHE A 104 -10.46 1.56 -9.14
N ASN A 105 -9.65 0.51 -9.06
CA ASN A 105 -9.20 -0.22 -10.24
C ASN A 105 -10.39 -0.84 -10.99
N ALA A 106 -11.34 -1.46 -10.29
CA ALA A 106 -12.53 -2.01 -10.93
C ALA A 106 -13.38 -0.93 -11.64
N PHE A 107 -13.58 0.23 -11.02
CA PHE A 107 -14.28 1.34 -11.67
C PHE A 107 -13.49 1.90 -12.86
N ALA A 108 -12.15 2.02 -12.74
CA ALA A 108 -11.29 2.45 -13.82
C ALA A 108 -11.37 1.48 -15.00
N SER A 109 -11.21 0.17 -14.75
CA SER A 109 -11.33 -0.92 -15.72
C SER A 109 -12.65 -0.88 -16.49
N VAL A 110 -13.79 -0.81 -15.78
CA VAL A 110 -15.12 -0.73 -16.42
C VAL A 110 -15.24 0.53 -17.27
N ALA A 111 -14.74 1.67 -16.78
CA ALA A 111 -14.74 2.92 -17.55
C ALA A 111 -13.79 2.86 -18.76
N GLY A 112 -12.70 2.09 -18.66
CA GLY A 112 -11.75 1.77 -19.73
C GLY A 112 -12.29 0.77 -20.75
N GLY A 113 -13.50 0.22 -20.54
CA GLY A 113 -14.16 -0.70 -21.47
C GLY A 113 -13.93 -2.18 -21.20
N GLU A 114 -13.32 -2.53 -20.06
CA GLU A 114 -13.20 -3.92 -19.64
C GLU A 114 -14.58 -4.53 -19.30
N ASP A 115 -14.72 -5.84 -19.53
CA ASP A 115 -15.92 -6.57 -19.14
C ASP A 115 -16.17 -6.48 -17.63
N ILE A 116 -17.42 -6.15 -17.26
CA ILE A 116 -17.82 -5.94 -15.86
C ILE A 116 -17.53 -7.18 -15.01
N GLY A 117 -17.69 -8.39 -15.55
CA GLY A 117 -17.40 -9.62 -14.85
C GLY A 117 -15.93 -9.75 -14.48
N VAL A 118 -15.03 -9.41 -15.39
CA VAL A 118 -13.57 -9.46 -15.15
C VAL A 118 -13.16 -8.39 -14.13
N ALA A 119 -13.61 -7.15 -14.29
CA ALA A 119 -13.33 -6.07 -13.36
C ALA A 119 -13.84 -6.37 -11.93
N LEU A 120 -15.02 -6.97 -11.80
CA LEU A 120 -15.58 -7.39 -10.51
C LEU A 120 -14.75 -8.48 -9.83
N VAL A 121 -14.21 -9.45 -10.59
CA VAL A 121 -13.34 -10.49 -10.01
C VAL A 121 -12.10 -9.85 -9.38
N GLY A 122 -11.45 -8.91 -10.08
CA GLY A 122 -10.33 -8.15 -9.54
C GLY A 122 -10.69 -7.38 -8.27
N ALA A 123 -11.86 -6.71 -8.27
CA ALA A 123 -12.38 -5.99 -7.11
C ALA A 123 -12.57 -6.91 -5.90
N ILE A 124 -13.25 -8.04 -6.09
CA ILE A 124 -13.58 -9.00 -5.04
C ILE A 124 -12.30 -9.57 -4.43
N LEU A 125 -11.32 -9.96 -5.26
CA LEU A 125 -10.02 -10.45 -4.78
C LEU A 125 -9.31 -9.38 -3.94
N GLY A 126 -9.24 -8.14 -4.43
CA GLY A 126 -8.66 -7.02 -3.68
C GLY A 126 -9.36 -6.78 -2.34
N ILE A 127 -10.69 -6.78 -2.32
CA ILE A 127 -11.49 -6.60 -1.10
C ILE A 127 -11.20 -7.72 -0.11
N VAL A 128 -11.26 -8.99 -0.54
CA VAL A 128 -11.02 -10.15 0.34
C VAL A 128 -9.61 -10.11 0.92
N ILE A 129 -8.59 -9.85 0.10
CA ILE A 129 -7.20 -9.75 0.55
C ILE A 129 -7.04 -8.58 1.52
N GLY A 130 -7.59 -7.41 1.20
CA GLY A 130 -7.51 -6.23 2.07
C GLY A 130 -8.20 -6.45 3.43
N LEU A 131 -9.36 -7.11 3.45
CA LEU A 131 -10.04 -7.50 4.69
C LEU A 131 -9.23 -8.50 5.52
N LEU A 132 -8.56 -9.47 4.88
CA LEU A 132 -7.65 -10.39 5.57
C LEU A 132 -6.47 -9.64 6.20
N ILE A 133 -5.89 -8.67 5.50
CA ILE A 133 -4.80 -7.83 6.03
C ILE A 133 -5.29 -6.98 7.22
N ILE A 134 -6.49 -6.38 7.13
CA ILE A 134 -7.10 -5.63 8.24
C ILE A 134 -7.35 -6.55 9.45
N PHE A 135 -7.79 -7.78 9.20
CA PHE A 135 -7.96 -8.78 10.26
C PHE A 135 -6.62 -9.11 10.93
N ILE A 136 -5.56 -9.35 10.15
CA ILE A 136 -4.21 -9.55 10.67
C ILE A 136 -3.78 -8.34 11.53
N ALA A 137 -4.01 -7.12 11.03
CA ALA A 137 -3.70 -5.91 11.79
C ALA A 137 -4.38 -5.89 13.17
N SER A 138 -5.66 -6.29 13.25
CA SER A 138 -6.39 -6.36 14.51
C SER A 138 -5.82 -7.34 15.53
N LYS A 139 -4.95 -8.27 15.09
CA LYS A 139 -4.30 -9.26 15.94
C LYS A 139 -2.90 -8.87 16.41
N ILE A 140 -2.22 -7.93 15.73
CA ILE A 140 -0.85 -7.52 16.06
C ILE A 140 -0.72 -6.95 17.48
N ASN A 141 -1.77 -6.30 17.98
CA ASN A 141 -1.76 -5.62 19.29
C ASN A 141 -3.07 -5.88 20.06
N ASP A 142 -3.54 -7.13 20.10
CA ASP A 142 -4.78 -7.50 20.81
C ASP A 142 -4.60 -7.70 22.34
N GLY A 143 -3.40 -7.41 22.84
CA GLY A 143 -3.02 -7.53 24.25
C GLY A 143 -2.71 -8.96 24.71
N LYS A 144 -2.75 -9.95 23.81
CA LYS A 144 -2.38 -11.34 24.08
C LYS A 144 -1.06 -11.66 23.41
N GLN A 145 -0.31 -12.57 24.01
CA GLN A 145 0.85 -13.20 23.37
C GLN A 145 0.56 -14.68 23.18
N THR A 146 0.43 -15.07 21.93
CA THR A 146 -0.01 -16.39 21.50
C THR A 146 0.94 -16.93 20.43
N VAL A 147 0.77 -18.22 20.09
CA VAL A 147 1.44 -18.80 18.90
C VAL A 147 0.96 -18.12 17.62
N GLY A 148 -0.27 -17.57 17.62
CA GLY A 148 -0.82 -16.82 16.49
C GLY A 148 0.00 -15.58 16.14
N ASP A 149 0.54 -14.86 17.12
CA ASP A 149 1.31 -13.63 16.89
C ASP A 149 2.64 -13.93 16.20
N LYS A 150 3.28 -15.04 16.60
CA LYS A 150 4.45 -15.58 15.92
C LYS A 150 4.16 -15.95 14.47
N ILE A 151 3.03 -16.61 14.21
CA ILE A 151 2.60 -16.95 12.84
C ILE A 151 2.33 -15.68 12.03
N ILE A 152 1.65 -14.68 12.61
CA ILE A 152 1.39 -13.39 11.98
C ILE A 152 2.69 -12.68 11.63
N TRP A 153 3.67 -12.66 12.53
CA TRP A 153 4.98 -12.08 12.26
C TRP A 153 5.65 -12.73 11.05
N ILE A 154 5.64 -14.07 10.97
CA ILE A 154 6.20 -14.82 9.84
C ILE A 154 5.47 -14.49 8.54
N ILE A 155 4.13 -14.47 8.56
CA ILE A 155 3.31 -14.14 7.38
C ILE A 155 3.59 -12.72 6.91
N LEU A 156 3.65 -11.74 7.81
CA LEU A 156 3.96 -10.36 7.47
C LEU A 156 5.37 -10.24 6.88
N LEU A 157 6.36 -10.92 7.48
CA LEU A 157 7.72 -10.89 6.96
C LEU A 157 7.78 -11.46 5.54
N ILE A 158 7.16 -12.62 5.29
CA ILE A 158 7.11 -13.21 3.95
C ILE A 158 6.38 -12.29 2.98
N ALA A 159 5.25 -11.72 3.37
CA ALA A 159 4.47 -10.82 2.52
C ALA A 159 5.28 -9.57 2.13
N PHE A 160 6.00 -8.94 3.05
CA PHE A 160 6.84 -7.78 2.73
C PHE A 160 8.09 -8.12 1.94
N ILE A 161 8.68 -9.31 2.14
CA ILE A 161 9.78 -9.78 1.28
C ILE A 161 9.28 -10.01 -0.15
N LEU A 162 8.12 -10.65 -0.32
CA LEU A 162 7.51 -10.85 -1.64
C LEU A 162 7.15 -9.51 -2.29
N LEU A 163 6.58 -8.58 -1.53
CA LEU A 163 6.30 -7.23 -2.02
C LEU A 163 7.59 -6.56 -2.50
N LEU A 164 8.67 -6.60 -1.71
CA LEU A 164 9.96 -6.02 -2.09
C LEU A 164 10.48 -6.60 -3.42
N ILE A 165 10.42 -7.94 -3.57
CA ILE A 165 10.87 -8.62 -4.79
C ILE A 165 10.02 -8.19 -5.99
N ILE A 166 8.69 -8.23 -5.85
CA ILE A 166 7.76 -7.85 -6.93
C ILE A 166 7.97 -6.39 -7.33
N SER A 167 8.09 -5.48 -6.37
CA SER A 167 8.28 -4.06 -6.66
C SER A 167 9.64 -3.75 -7.28
N ILE A 168 10.70 -4.48 -6.91
CA ILE A 168 11.99 -4.41 -7.59
C ILE A 168 11.84 -4.86 -9.06
N LEU A 169 11.19 -6.00 -9.30
CA LEU A 169 10.95 -6.51 -10.65
C LEU A 169 10.12 -5.51 -11.48
N GLN A 170 9.11 -4.89 -10.90
CA GLN A 170 8.27 -3.87 -11.52
C GLN A 170 9.10 -2.65 -11.98
N VAL A 171 9.97 -2.13 -11.10
CA VAL A 171 10.89 -1.03 -11.45
C VAL A 171 11.85 -1.43 -12.57
N PHE A 172 12.43 -2.64 -12.51
CA PHE A 172 13.33 -3.13 -13.56
C PHE A 172 12.63 -3.38 -14.90
N ALA A 173 11.36 -3.77 -14.87
CA ALA A 173 10.51 -3.92 -16.05
C ALA A 173 10.04 -2.59 -16.64
N LEU A 174 10.37 -1.45 -15.99
CA LEU A 174 9.93 -0.10 -16.37
C LEU A 174 8.41 0.09 -16.41
N VAL A 175 7.65 -0.80 -15.77
CA VAL A 175 6.19 -0.72 -15.66
C VAL A 175 5.85 -0.12 -14.30
N GLY A 176 5.08 0.96 -14.25
CA GLY A 176 4.63 1.54 -12.97
C GLY A 176 5.77 1.88 -12.00
N ILE A 177 6.85 2.51 -12.50
CA ILE A 177 8.09 2.77 -11.73
C ILE A 177 7.80 3.54 -10.43
N ILE A 178 6.90 4.53 -10.48
CA ILE A 178 6.57 5.39 -9.35
C ILE A 178 5.96 4.57 -8.20
N ASP A 179 4.96 3.75 -8.53
CA ASP A 179 4.32 2.82 -7.59
C ASP A 179 5.31 1.76 -7.07
N GLY A 180 6.15 1.22 -7.95
CA GLY A 180 7.22 0.29 -7.57
C GLY A 180 8.19 0.88 -6.54
N ILE A 181 8.60 2.15 -6.70
CA ILE A 181 9.44 2.84 -5.72
C ILE A 181 8.71 3.04 -4.39
N ALA A 182 7.43 3.42 -4.41
CA ALA A 182 6.63 3.55 -3.19
C ALA A 182 6.58 2.23 -2.41
N HIS A 183 6.29 1.13 -3.10
CA HIS A 183 6.19 -0.20 -2.51
C HIS A 183 7.53 -0.74 -2.01
N ILE A 184 8.65 -0.44 -2.67
CA ILE A 184 10.00 -0.77 -2.16
C ILE A 184 10.22 -0.07 -0.81
N LEU A 185 9.94 1.22 -0.72
CA LEU A 185 10.12 1.97 0.53
C LEU A 185 9.24 1.38 1.64
N ILE A 186 7.96 1.15 1.34
CA ILE A 186 7.00 0.47 2.24
C ILE A 186 7.61 -0.84 2.76
N ALA A 187 8.03 -1.73 1.87
CA ALA A 187 8.54 -3.05 2.23
C ALA A 187 9.81 -2.97 3.08
N LEU A 188 10.77 -2.10 2.72
CA LEU A 188 12.02 -1.93 3.48
C LEU A 188 11.76 -1.42 4.90
N PHE A 189 10.90 -0.41 5.04
CA PHE A 189 10.54 0.12 6.35
C PHE A 189 9.87 -0.95 7.21
N MET A 190 8.98 -1.76 6.63
CA MET A 190 8.24 -2.78 7.37
C MET A 190 9.08 -3.98 7.77
N ILE A 191 9.96 -4.44 6.89
CA ILE A 191 10.92 -5.50 7.21
C ILE A 191 11.80 -5.04 8.37
N ALA A 192 12.35 -3.82 8.29
CA ALA A 192 13.16 -3.26 9.36
C ALA A 192 12.36 -3.15 10.68
N PHE A 193 11.08 -2.79 10.63
CA PHE A 193 10.20 -2.71 11.78
C PHE A 193 9.91 -4.07 12.43
N LEU A 194 9.69 -5.11 11.62
CA LEU A 194 9.48 -6.48 12.10
C LEU A 194 10.73 -7.05 12.80
N PHE A 195 11.93 -6.60 12.42
CA PHE A 195 13.19 -7.00 13.07
C PHE A 195 13.55 -6.19 14.32
N ASP A 196 12.80 -5.13 14.67
CA ASP A 196 13.02 -4.39 15.91
C ASP A 196 12.77 -5.28 17.14
N SER A 197 13.65 -5.19 18.14
CA SER A 197 13.61 -6.07 19.32
C SER A 197 12.31 -5.93 20.12
N ASP A 198 11.74 -4.72 20.19
CA ASP A 198 10.51 -4.47 20.95
C ASP A 198 9.31 -5.09 20.22
N VAL A 199 9.30 -4.99 18.89
CA VAL A 199 8.26 -5.59 18.04
C VAL A 199 8.34 -7.11 18.12
N LYS A 200 9.53 -7.69 17.96
CA LYS A 200 9.75 -9.13 18.08
C LYS A 200 9.29 -9.68 19.43
N SER A 201 9.70 -9.02 20.52
CA SER A 201 9.29 -9.42 21.87
C SER A 201 7.77 -9.38 22.04
N LYS A 202 7.10 -8.34 21.52
CA LYS A 202 5.64 -8.23 21.57
C LYS A 202 4.91 -9.26 20.71
N MET A 203 5.55 -9.74 19.64
CA MET A 203 5.02 -10.78 18.74
C MET A 203 5.55 -12.20 19.04
N ASN A 204 6.16 -12.42 20.22
CA ASN A 204 6.63 -13.73 20.69
C ASN A 204 7.74 -14.35 19.80
N MET A 205 8.70 -13.51 19.38
CA MET A 205 9.81 -13.81 18.45
C MET A 205 11.20 -13.43 18.95
#